data_AF-A0A940N3J0-F1
#
_entry.id   AF-A0A940N3J0-F1
#
_cell.length_a   1.000
_cell.length_b   1.000
_cell.length_c   1.000
_cell.angle_alpha   90.00
_cell.angle_beta   90.00
_cell.angle_gamma   90.00
#
_symmetry.space_group_name_H-M   'P 1'
#
loop_
_entity.id
_entity.type
_entity.pdbx_description
1 polymer ?
#
loop_
_entity_poly.entity_id
_entity_poly.type
_entity_poly.pdbx_seq_one_letter_code
_entity_poly.pdbx_strand_id
1 'polypeptide(L)'
;MARIPLPLPEEMSPEQRGVHDAVLAGPRGQVIGPLRAVIHSPDLAARWSALGEFLRYGTVLPRRLNELAIVVTGRRWSSQVEWWVHARVAAEAGIPQAAIDAIHRGEPPVFADAEEALVYEFARQLQLSGTVPPAVYDAARERWGARGVVELTAVIGYYTMVSMTLNAHEIPLPDGVAPVLAAPADGLAPLAPAGPPAPALPGVALPGVALPGVALPGGALPGVALPGGALPGAASTGAAAEERTR
;
A
#
# COMPACT_ATOMS: atom_id res chain seq x y z
N MET A 1 26.85 -10.66 -5.17
CA MET A 1 27.44 -9.43 -5.75
C MET A 1 26.61 -9.08 -6.97
N ALA A 2 26.36 -7.80 -7.26
CA ALA A 2 25.54 -7.43 -8.42
C ALA A 2 26.18 -7.89 -9.75
N ARG A 3 25.35 -8.18 -10.76
CA ARG A 3 25.82 -8.65 -12.08
C ARG A 3 26.37 -7.54 -12.98
N ILE A 4 26.09 -6.29 -12.64
CA ILE A 4 26.58 -5.11 -13.33
C ILE A 4 27.33 -4.22 -12.32
N PRO A 5 28.27 -3.36 -12.78
CA PRO A 5 28.91 -2.38 -11.91
C PRO A 5 27.84 -1.48 -11.26
N LEU A 6 28.04 -1.08 -10.02
CA LEU A 6 27.16 -0.10 -9.36
C LEU A 6 28.03 1.12 -9.04
N PRO A 7 28.12 2.10 -9.96
CA PRO A 7 29.10 3.18 -9.84
C PRO A 7 28.85 3.99 -8.56
N LEU A 8 29.91 4.26 -7.82
CA LEU A 8 29.89 5.23 -6.74
C LEU A 8 29.72 6.64 -7.31
N PRO A 9 29.21 7.61 -6.53
CA PRO A 9 29.00 8.97 -7.01
C PRO A 9 30.22 9.55 -7.72
N GLU A 10 31.44 9.32 -7.25
CA GLU A 10 32.69 9.79 -7.87
C GLU A 10 33.02 9.12 -9.22
N GLU A 11 32.49 7.93 -9.48
CA GLU A 11 32.69 7.16 -10.71
C GLU A 11 31.62 7.47 -11.78
N MET A 12 30.57 8.18 -11.40
CA MET A 12 29.45 8.52 -12.29
C MET A 12 29.85 9.53 -13.38
N SER A 13 29.37 9.28 -14.60
CA SER A 13 29.37 10.27 -15.68
C SER A 13 28.57 11.52 -15.30
N PRO A 14 28.75 12.67 -15.98
CA PRO A 14 27.94 13.86 -15.74
C PRO A 14 26.43 13.60 -15.83
N GLU A 15 25.98 12.79 -16.79
CA GLU A 15 24.57 12.44 -16.99
C GLU A 15 24.04 11.56 -15.86
N GLN A 16 24.82 10.56 -15.43
CA GLN A 16 24.49 9.71 -14.29
C GLN A 16 24.37 10.52 -13.01
N ARG A 17 25.33 11.41 -12.77
CA ARG A 17 25.34 12.32 -11.61
C ARG A 17 24.13 13.24 -11.61
N GLY A 18 23.75 13.78 -12.76
CA GLY A 18 22.55 14.61 -12.90
C GLY A 18 21.28 13.88 -12.45
N VAL A 19 21.10 12.61 -12.81
CA VAL A 19 19.96 11.80 -12.35
C VAL A 19 20.06 11.49 -10.86
N HIS A 20 21.24 11.10 -10.38
CA HIS A 20 21.49 10.81 -8.97
C HIS A 20 21.10 12.00 -8.07
N ASP A 21 21.58 13.19 -8.41
CA ASP A 21 21.36 14.41 -7.61
C ASP A 21 19.89 14.84 -7.65
N ALA A 22 19.22 14.69 -8.80
CA ALA A 22 17.79 14.94 -8.92
C ALA A 22 16.95 14.00 -8.03
N VAL A 23 17.32 12.73 -7.93
CA VAL A 23 16.64 11.76 -7.05
C VAL A 23 16.86 12.12 -5.57
N LEU A 24 18.08 12.50 -5.19
CA LEU A 24 18.39 12.92 -3.82
C LEU A 24 17.62 14.18 -3.41
N ALA A 25 17.47 15.14 -4.32
CA ALA A 25 16.73 16.37 -4.06
C ALA A 25 15.21 16.18 -4.04
N GLY A 26 14.71 15.09 -4.63
CA GLY A 26 13.29 14.75 -4.68
C GLY A 26 12.74 14.10 -3.40
N PRO A 27 11.44 13.81 -3.35
CA PRO A 27 10.76 13.21 -2.18
C PRO A 27 11.23 11.78 -1.86
N ARG A 28 12.06 11.16 -2.71
CA ARG A 28 12.69 9.87 -2.43
C ARG A 28 13.86 10.00 -1.46
N GLY A 29 14.62 11.11 -1.51
CA GLY A 29 15.71 11.45 -0.59
C GLY A 29 16.95 10.54 -0.60
N GLN A 30 16.93 9.43 -1.35
CA GLN A 30 18.03 8.46 -1.41
C GLN A 30 18.02 7.67 -2.72
N VAL A 31 19.22 7.34 -3.22
CA VAL A 31 19.41 6.44 -4.37
C VAL A 31 19.60 5.01 -3.86
N ILE A 32 18.48 4.31 -3.68
CA ILE A 32 18.47 2.90 -3.25
C ILE A 32 17.80 2.01 -4.29
N GLY A 33 18.03 0.70 -4.16
CA GLY A 33 17.34 -0.33 -4.92
C GLY A 33 17.52 -0.20 -6.44
N PRO A 34 16.43 -0.17 -7.23
CA PRO A 34 16.49 -0.32 -8.69
C PRO A 34 17.21 0.84 -9.37
N LEU A 35 17.23 2.02 -8.75
CA LEU A 35 17.90 3.20 -9.31
C LEU A 35 19.41 2.99 -9.48
N ARG A 36 20.04 2.15 -8.65
CA ARG A 36 21.45 1.79 -8.76
C ARG A 36 21.76 1.01 -10.04
N ALA A 37 20.77 0.30 -10.59
CA ALA A 37 20.90 -0.48 -11.83
C ALA A 37 20.57 0.36 -13.07
N VAL A 38 19.42 1.05 -13.05
CA VAL A 38 18.95 1.79 -14.22
C VAL A 38 19.82 3.02 -14.54
N ILE A 39 20.66 3.48 -13.61
CA ILE A 39 21.61 4.59 -13.83
C ILE A 39 22.58 4.36 -15.01
N HIS A 40 22.78 3.11 -15.44
CA HIS A 40 23.50 2.79 -16.68
C HIS A 40 22.81 3.34 -17.94
N SER A 41 21.54 3.72 -17.84
CA SER A 41 20.78 4.44 -18.86
C SER A 41 20.15 5.70 -18.24
N PRO A 42 20.87 6.85 -18.21
CA PRO A 42 20.40 8.05 -17.52
C PRO A 42 19.03 8.57 -17.98
N ASP A 43 18.74 8.58 -19.28
CA ASP A 43 17.44 9.02 -19.79
C ASP A 43 16.29 8.10 -19.32
N LEU A 44 16.51 6.78 -19.35
CA LEU A 44 15.57 5.82 -18.78
C LEU A 44 15.41 6.04 -17.27
N ALA A 45 16.51 6.22 -16.54
CA ALA A 45 16.52 6.42 -15.10
C ALA A 45 15.72 7.65 -14.68
N ALA A 46 15.85 8.78 -15.39
CA ALA A 46 15.10 10.00 -15.13
C ALA A 46 13.59 9.77 -15.28
N ARG A 47 13.15 9.19 -16.41
CA ARG A 47 11.73 8.91 -16.69
C ARG A 47 11.15 7.89 -15.73
N TRP A 48 11.92 6.85 -15.44
CA TRP A 48 11.58 5.80 -14.48
C TRP A 48 11.38 6.40 -13.08
N SER A 49 12.29 7.27 -12.64
CA SER A 49 12.20 7.92 -11.34
C SER A 49 10.94 8.79 -11.24
N ALA A 50 10.71 9.65 -12.24
CA ALA A 50 9.52 10.50 -12.29
C ALA A 50 8.21 9.69 -12.25
N LEU A 51 8.12 8.61 -13.02
CA LEU A 51 6.95 7.73 -13.02
C LEU A 51 6.74 7.09 -11.64
N GLY A 52 7.78 6.52 -11.02
CA GLY A 52 7.60 5.88 -9.72
C GLY A 52 7.36 6.86 -8.58
N GLU A 53 7.83 8.11 -8.69
CA GLU A 53 7.47 9.15 -7.73
C GLU A 53 5.96 9.42 -7.78
N PHE A 54 5.42 9.63 -8.98
CA PHE A 54 3.97 9.75 -9.16
C PHE A 54 3.23 8.52 -8.65
N LEU A 55 3.65 7.31 -9.02
CA LEU A 55 2.97 6.09 -8.61
C LEU A 55 3.03 5.84 -7.10
N ARG A 56 4.04 6.37 -6.40
CA ARG A 56 4.18 6.21 -4.94
C ARG A 56 3.37 7.24 -4.16
N TYR A 57 3.28 8.47 -4.65
CA TYR A 57 2.77 9.60 -3.86
C TYR A 57 1.60 10.38 -4.50
N GLY A 58 1.37 10.23 -5.80
CA GLY A 58 0.43 11.04 -6.58
C GLY A 58 -0.82 10.31 -7.07
N THR A 59 -0.97 9.02 -6.74
CA THR A 59 -2.17 8.24 -7.11
C THR A 59 -3.37 8.63 -6.25
N VAL A 60 -4.58 8.29 -6.70
CA VAL A 60 -5.82 8.41 -5.93
C VAL A 60 -5.98 7.32 -4.89
N LEU A 61 -5.11 6.31 -4.91
CA LEU A 61 -5.13 5.21 -3.97
C LEU A 61 -4.60 5.68 -2.61
N PRO A 62 -5.28 5.35 -1.50
CA PRO A 62 -4.72 5.53 -0.17
C PRO A 62 -3.34 4.86 -0.06
N ARG A 63 -2.38 5.53 0.59
CA ARG A 63 -1.00 5.03 0.76
C ARG A 63 -0.95 3.57 1.23
N ARG A 64 -1.78 3.21 2.20
CA ARG A 64 -1.94 1.84 2.72
C ARG A 64 -2.18 0.81 1.62
N LEU A 65 -3.14 1.09 0.75
CA LEU A 65 -3.52 0.19 -0.35
C LEU A 65 -2.48 0.18 -1.46
N ASN A 66 -1.84 1.31 -1.72
CA ASN A 66 -0.74 1.39 -2.67
C ASN A 66 0.42 0.49 -2.23
N GLU A 67 0.82 0.58 -0.96
CA GLU A 67 1.87 -0.26 -0.38
C GLU A 67 1.48 -1.76 -0.32
N LEU A 68 0.20 -2.09 -0.15
CA LEU A 68 -0.28 -3.47 -0.28
C LEU A 68 -0.07 -4.02 -1.70
N ALA A 69 -0.43 -3.26 -2.74
CA ALA A 69 -0.20 -3.68 -4.14
C ALA A 69 1.30 -3.89 -4.42
N ILE A 70 2.16 -3.04 -3.84
CA ILE A 70 3.61 -3.12 -3.98
C ILE A 70 4.16 -4.37 -3.29
N VAL A 71 3.84 -4.60 -2.01
CA VAL A 71 4.41 -5.73 -1.26
C VAL A 71 3.96 -7.08 -1.82
N VAL A 72 2.72 -7.19 -2.32
CA VAL A 72 2.22 -8.39 -3.03
C VAL A 72 3.03 -8.64 -4.31
N THR A 73 3.30 -7.59 -5.08
CA THR A 73 4.11 -7.65 -6.30
C THR A 73 5.55 -8.03 -5.99
N GLY A 74 6.17 -7.39 -4.99
CA GLY A 74 7.51 -7.71 -4.52
C GLY A 74 7.64 -9.17 -4.09
N ARG A 75 6.63 -9.73 -3.43
CA ARG A 75 6.61 -11.17 -3.09
C ARG A 75 6.47 -12.06 -4.30
N ARG A 76 5.54 -11.76 -5.21
CA ARG A 76 5.31 -12.55 -6.43
C ARG A 76 6.61 -12.78 -7.19
N TRP A 77 7.38 -11.72 -7.35
CA TRP A 77 8.72 -11.76 -7.96
C TRP A 77 9.82 -12.20 -7.02
N SER A 78 9.52 -12.31 -5.72
CA SER A 78 10.47 -12.61 -4.65
C SER A 78 11.70 -11.71 -4.68
N SER A 79 11.48 -10.42 -4.95
CA SER A 79 12.53 -9.43 -4.93
C SER A 79 12.91 -9.10 -3.50
N GLN A 80 14.15 -9.45 -3.13
CA GLN A 80 14.67 -9.26 -1.77
C GLN A 80 14.60 -7.80 -1.34
N VAL A 81 15.04 -6.89 -2.22
CA VAL A 81 15.09 -5.45 -1.93
C VAL A 81 13.69 -4.86 -1.84
N GLU A 82 12.79 -5.15 -2.79
CA GLU A 82 11.42 -4.64 -2.74
C GLU A 82 10.70 -5.12 -1.48
N TRP A 83 10.79 -6.41 -1.17
CA TRP A 83 10.15 -6.96 0.01
C TRP A 83 10.71 -6.33 1.30
N TRP A 84 12.04 -6.26 1.43
CA TRP A 84 12.70 -5.69 2.60
C TRP A 84 12.28 -4.24 2.88
N VAL A 85 12.14 -3.43 1.83
CA VAL A 85 11.66 -2.04 1.97
C VAL A 85 10.16 -2.03 2.25
N HIS A 86 9.36 -2.60 1.35
CA HIS A 86 7.94 -2.34 1.30
C HIS A 86 7.11 -3.15 2.30
N ALA A 87 7.61 -4.27 2.83
CA ALA A 87 6.93 -4.95 3.94
C ALA A 87 6.86 -4.06 5.18
N ARG A 88 7.97 -3.38 5.50
CA ARG A 88 8.01 -2.40 6.61
C ARG A 88 7.11 -1.19 6.32
N VAL A 89 7.18 -0.64 5.12
CA VAL A 89 6.39 0.54 4.74
C VAL A 89 4.88 0.22 4.72
N ALA A 90 4.49 -0.97 4.27
CA ALA A 90 3.11 -1.44 4.32
C ALA A 90 2.59 -1.56 5.77
N ALA A 91 3.41 -2.13 6.67
CA ALA A 91 3.07 -2.20 8.10
C ALA A 91 2.93 -0.80 8.71
N GLU A 92 3.88 0.11 8.45
CA GLU A 92 3.81 1.52 8.88
C GLU A 92 2.59 2.27 8.30
N ALA A 93 2.12 1.87 7.12
CA ALA A 93 0.92 2.42 6.49
C ALA A 93 -0.38 1.81 7.02
N GLY A 94 -0.32 0.81 7.90
CA GLY A 94 -1.46 0.22 8.58
C GLY A 94 -1.98 -1.10 8.00
N ILE A 95 -1.25 -1.76 7.08
CA ILE A 95 -1.59 -3.12 6.68
C ILE A 95 -1.32 -4.07 7.87
N PRO A 96 -2.26 -4.98 8.22
CA PRO A 96 -2.05 -5.91 9.32
C PRO A 96 -0.81 -6.78 9.12
N GLN A 97 0.04 -6.88 10.16
CA GLN A 97 1.26 -7.70 10.10
C GLN A 97 0.95 -9.16 9.75
N ALA A 98 -0.15 -9.72 10.27
CA ALA A 98 -0.57 -11.08 9.97
C ALA A 98 -0.83 -11.30 8.46
N ALA A 99 -1.33 -10.29 7.74
CA ALA A 99 -1.53 -10.37 6.30
C ALA A 99 -0.19 -10.31 5.55
N ILE A 100 0.73 -9.43 5.96
CA ILE A 100 2.09 -9.35 5.40
C ILE A 100 2.83 -10.68 5.60
N ASP A 101 2.70 -11.28 6.78
CA ASP A 101 3.31 -12.56 7.13
C ASP A 101 2.71 -13.73 6.31
N ALA A 102 1.41 -13.72 6.06
CA ALA A 102 0.78 -14.71 5.19
C ALA A 102 1.27 -14.56 3.74
N ILE A 103 1.33 -13.31 3.23
CA ILE A 103 1.89 -13.02 1.90
C ILE A 103 3.36 -13.49 1.83
N HIS A 104 4.16 -13.22 2.86
CA HIS A 104 5.55 -13.68 2.97
C HIS A 104 5.67 -15.18 2.75
N ARG A 105 4.81 -15.96 3.42
CA ARG A 105 4.81 -17.43 3.33
C ARG A 105 4.09 -17.98 2.08
N GLY A 106 3.43 -17.13 1.30
CA GLY A 106 2.59 -17.57 0.17
C GLY A 106 1.29 -18.23 0.64
N GLU A 107 0.87 -17.96 1.87
CA GLU A 107 -0.36 -18.45 2.48
C GLU A 107 -1.53 -17.47 2.22
N PRO A 108 -2.79 -17.92 2.36
CA PRO A 108 -3.96 -17.04 2.27
C PRO A 108 -3.90 -15.90 3.30
N PRO A 109 -3.76 -14.63 2.89
CA PRO A 109 -3.93 -13.51 3.82
C PRO A 109 -5.41 -13.32 4.14
N VAL A 110 -5.69 -12.87 5.37
CA VAL A 110 -7.04 -12.52 5.82
C VAL A 110 -7.09 -11.02 6.05
N PHE A 111 -8.08 -10.36 5.47
CA PHE A 111 -8.31 -8.93 5.62
C PHE A 111 -9.68 -8.70 6.24
N ALA A 112 -9.73 -7.81 7.24
CA ALA A 112 -11.01 -7.31 7.77
C ALA A 112 -11.55 -6.15 6.91
N ASP A 113 -10.66 -5.40 6.26
CA ASP A 113 -10.98 -4.30 5.36
C ASP A 113 -11.21 -4.84 3.94
N ALA A 114 -12.38 -4.52 3.37
CA ALA A 114 -12.79 -4.97 2.05
C ALA A 114 -11.93 -4.37 0.91
N GLU A 115 -11.38 -3.16 1.10
CA GLU A 115 -10.49 -2.53 0.13
C GLU A 115 -9.12 -3.21 0.09
N GLU A 116 -8.61 -3.69 1.24
CA GLU A 116 -7.38 -4.50 1.28
C GLU A 116 -7.58 -5.82 0.55
N ALA A 117 -8.68 -6.52 0.83
CA ALA A 117 -9.04 -7.74 0.13
C ALA A 117 -9.17 -7.52 -1.38
N LEU A 118 -9.82 -6.43 -1.79
CA LEU A 118 -10.00 -6.07 -3.19
C LEU A 118 -8.68 -5.77 -3.91
N VAL A 119 -7.80 -4.98 -3.30
CA VAL A 119 -6.49 -4.64 -3.88
C VAL A 119 -5.59 -5.87 -3.96
N TYR A 120 -5.58 -6.70 -2.92
CA TYR A 120 -4.88 -7.98 -2.92
C TYR A 120 -5.35 -8.87 -4.08
N GLU A 121 -6.66 -9.06 -4.21
CA GLU A 121 -7.24 -9.93 -5.24
C GLU A 121 -7.00 -9.39 -6.65
N PHE A 122 -7.09 -8.08 -6.85
CA PHE A 122 -6.76 -7.43 -8.13
C PHE A 122 -5.30 -7.69 -8.51
N ALA A 123 -4.37 -7.40 -7.59
CA ALA A 123 -2.93 -7.61 -7.82
C ALA A 123 -2.57 -9.08 -8.05
N ARG A 124 -3.22 -9.98 -7.30
CA ARG A 124 -3.05 -11.43 -7.41
C ARG A 124 -3.51 -11.94 -8.78
N GLN A 125 -4.74 -11.63 -9.18
CA GLN A 125 -5.33 -12.11 -10.44
C GLN A 125 -4.56 -11.60 -11.65
N LEU A 126 -4.20 -10.31 -11.64
CA LEU A 126 -3.42 -9.71 -12.72
C LEU A 126 -2.06 -10.40 -12.89
N GLN A 127 -1.36 -10.68 -11.80
CA GLN A 127 -0.02 -11.30 -11.86
C GLN A 127 -0.03 -12.83 -12.06
N LEU A 128 -1.15 -13.50 -11.82
CA LEU A 128 -1.31 -14.93 -12.05
C LEU A 128 -1.80 -15.23 -13.47
N SER A 129 -2.80 -14.48 -13.95
CA SER A 129 -3.51 -14.78 -15.19
C SER A 129 -3.24 -13.77 -16.32
N GLY A 130 -2.59 -12.64 -16.02
CA GLY A 130 -2.45 -11.53 -16.97
C GLY A 130 -3.74 -10.71 -17.16
N THR A 131 -4.83 -11.07 -16.48
CA THR A 131 -6.12 -10.40 -16.58
C THR A 131 -6.77 -10.24 -15.20
N VAL A 132 -7.79 -9.37 -15.11
CA VAL A 132 -8.58 -9.20 -13.88
C VAL A 132 -10.02 -9.64 -14.17
N PRO A 133 -10.60 -10.58 -13.41
CA PRO A 133 -11.98 -10.99 -13.58
C PRO A 133 -12.96 -9.80 -13.48
N PRO A 134 -14.06 -9.79 -14.25
CA PRO A 134 -15.00 -8.66 -14.30
C PRO A 134 -15.49 -8.20 -12.92
N ALA A 135 -15.84 -9.13 -12.03
CA ALA A 135 -16.32 -8.80 -10.69
C ALA A 135 -15.29 -8.00 -9.85
N VAL A 136 -14.01 -8.34 -9.95
CA VAL A 136 -12.92 -7.66 -9.22
C VAL A 136 -12.63 -6.31 -9.86
N TYR A 137 -12.63 -6.25 -11.19
CA TYR A 137 -12.43 -5.01 -11.95
C TYR A 137 -13.54 -4.00 -11.67
N ASP A 138 -14.80 -4.44 -11.71
CA ASP A 138 -15.97 -3.60 -11.49
C ASP A 138 -16.03 -3.08 -10.06
N ALA A 139 -15.70 -3.89 -9.05
CA ALA A 139 -15.61 -3.45 -7.67
C ALA A 139 -14.52 -2.36 -7.47
N ALA A 140 -13.34 -2.53 -8.08
CA ALA A 140 -12.28 -1.51 -8.03
C ALA A 140 -12.69 -0.24 -8.78
N ARG A 141 -13.38 -0.37 -9.91
CA ARG A 141 -13.90 0.76 -10.69
C ARG A 141 -15.01 1.51 -9.97
N GLU A 142 -15.92 0.83 -9.29
CA GLU A 142 -16.95 1.46 -8.46
C GLU A 142 -16.30 2.25 -7.32
N ARG A 143 -15.25 1.69 -6.72
CA ARG A 143 -14.59 2.30 -5.56
C ARG A 143 -13.71 3.51 -5.88
N TRP A 144 -12.94 3.48 -6.97
CA TRP A 144 -11.95 4.52 -7.31
C TRP A 144 -12.10 5.10 -8.72
N GLY A 145 -13.16 4.74 -9.43
CA GLY A 145 -13.39 5.14 -10.82
C GLY A 145 -12.39 4.53 -11.80
N ALA A 146 -12.53 4.92 -13.07
CA ALA A 146 -11.60 4.49 -14.13
C ALA A 146 -10.14 4.89 -13.82
N ARG A 147 -9.95 6.08 -13.21
CA ARG A 147 -8.62 6.58 -12.82
C ARG A 147 -7.93 5.65 -11.83
N GLY A 148 -8.60 5.25 -10.75
CA GLY A 148 -7.99 4.39 -9.74
C GLY A 148 -7.62 3.00 -10.28
N VAL A 149 -8.42 2.44 -11.19
CA VAL A 149 -8.10 1.15 -11.82
C VAL A 149 -6.86 1.26 -12.73
N VAL A 150 -6.75 2.34 -13.51
CA VAL A 150 -5.55 2.61 -14.32
C VAL A 150 -4.31 2.76 -13.43
N GLU A 151 -4.42 3.55 -12.37
CA GLU A 151 -3.30 3.80 -11.45
C GLU A 151 -2.90 2.53 -10.67
N LEU A 152 -3.86 1.72 -10.18
CA LEU A 152 -3.57 0.44 -9.53
C LEU A 152 -2.85 -0.52 -10.49
N THR A 153 -3.33 -0.61 -11.72
CA THR A 153 -2.68 -1.43 -12.77
C THR A 153 -1.26 -0.95 -13.04
N ALA A 154 -1.05 0.38 -13.13
CA ALA A 154 0.26 0.97 -13.34
C ALA A 154 1.22 0.74 -12.16
N VAL A 155 0.75 0.80 -10.91
CA VAL A 155 1.53 0.44 -9.72
C VAL A 155 2.01 -1.00 -9.82
N ILE A 156 1.11 -1.96 -10.07
CA ILE A 156 1.47 -3.38 -10.19
C ILE A 156 2.48 -3.61 -11.32
N GLY A 157 2.26 -2.99 -12.49
CA GLY A 157 3.16 -3.10 -13.64
C GLY A 157 4.54 -2.48 -13.38
N TYR A 158 4.57 -1.29 -12.78
CA TYR A 158 5.82 -0.60 -12.44
C TYR A 158 6.64 -1.40 -11.42
N TYR A 159 6.01 -1.88 -10.34
CA TYR A 159 6.72 -2.66 -9.33
C TYR A 159 7.08 -4.08 -9.78
N THR A 160 6.39 -4.61 -10.80
CA THR A 160 6.84 -5.78 -11.55
C THR A 160 8.15 -5.50 -12.29
N MET A 161 8.20 -4.40 -13.05
CA MET A 161 9.41 -3.96 -13.76
C MET A 161 10.57 -3.70 -12.78
N VAL A 162 10.31 -3.05 -11.65
CA VAL A 162 11.28 -2.85 -10.56
C VAL A 162 11.80 -4.18 -10.03
N SER A 163 10.91 -5.11 -9.69
CA SER A 163 11.29 -6.41 -9.16
C SER A 163 12.13 -7.21 -10.16
N MET A 164 11.74 -7.18 -11.44
CA MET A 164 12.52 -7.78 -12.53
C MET A 164 13.93 -7.20 -12.61
N THR A 165 14.07 -5.87 -12.60
CA THR A 165 15.39 -5.21 -12.67
C THR A 165 16.27 -5.55 -11.49
N LEU A 166 15.72 -5.54 -10.27
CA LEU A 166 16.46 -5.92 -9.07
C LEU A 166 16.94 -7.37 -9.11
N ASN A 167 16.06 -8.28 -9.53
CA ASN A 167 16.38 -9.70 -9.61
C ASN A 167 17.36 -10.01 -10.73
N ALA A 168 17.14 -9.47 -11.93
CA ALA A 168 17.95 -9.73 -13.12
C ALA A 168 19.41 -9.28 -12.93
N HIS A 169 19.62 -8.18 -12.19
CA HIS A 169 20.95 -7.63 -11.90
C HIS A 169 21.50 -8.03 -10.52
N GLU A 170 20.79 -8.86 -9.77
CA GLU A 170 21.16 -9.30 -8.42
C GLU A 170 21.57 -8.12 -7.51
N ILE A 171 20.76 -7.06 -7.52
CA ILE A 171 21.02 -5.88 -6.71
C ILE A 171 20.96 -6.28 -5.23
N PRO A 172 22.06 -6.08 -4.48
CA PRO A 172 22.14 -6.59 -3.12
C PRO A 172 21.29 -5.76 -2.17
N LEU A 173 20.82 -6.42 -1.11
CA LEU A 173 20.38 -5.75 0.10
C LEU A 173 21.53 -4.92 0.71
N PRO A 174 21.23 -3.95 1.59
CA PRO A 174 22.27 -3.24 2.33
C PRO A 174 23.20 -4.20 3.09
N ASP A 175 24.43 -3.76 3.33
CA ASP A 175 25.43 -4.56 4.03
C ASP A 175 24.93 -4.98 5.42
N GLY A 176 25.18 -6.23 5.78
CA GLY A 176 24.73 -6.83 7.04
C GLY A 176 23.27 -7.31 7.06
N VAL A 177 22.50 -7.09 5.99
CA VAL A 177 21.12 -7.57 5.88
C VAL A 177 21.10 -8.95 5.20
N ALA A 178 20.64 -9.97 5.92
CA ALA A 178 20.44 -11.29 5.35
C ALA A 178 19.22 -11.32 4.39
N PRO A 179 19.21 -12.23 3.40
CA PRO A 179 18.04 -12.46 2.56
C PRO A 179 16.78 -12.72 3.41
N VAL A 180 15.70 -12.02 3.10
CA VAL A 180 14.44 -12.03 3.85
C VAL A 180 13.37 -12.92 3.21
N LEU A 181 13.56 -13.29 1.94
CA LEU A 181 12.69 -14.22 1.24
C LEU A 181 13.42 -15.51 0.89
N ALA A 182 12.74 -16.63 1.08
CA ALA A 182 13.15 -17.88 0.45
C ALA A 182 12.87 -17.82 -1.05
N ALA A 183 13.82 -18.32 -1.86
CA ALA A 183 13.60 -18.52 -3.28
C ALA A 183 12.43 -19.50 -3.48
N PRO A 184 11.44 -19.20 -4.34
CA PRO A 184 10.41 -20.16 -4.71
C PRO A 184 11.05 -21.42 -5.30
N ALA A 185 10.49 -22.59 -5.00
CA ALA A 185 10.96 -23.85 -5.58
C ALA A 185 10.87 -23.85 -7.11
N ASP A 186 9.76 -23.30 -7.65
CA ASP A 186 9.50 -23.18 -9.07
C ASP A 186 9.03 -21.76 -9.42
N GLY A 187 9.76 -21.08 -10.32
CA GLY A 187 9.32 -19.82 -10.95
C GLY A 187 9.01 -18.68 -9.97
N LEU A 188 7.82 -18.09 -10.11
CA LEU A 188 7.33 -16.97 -9.30
C LEU A 188 6.60 -17.46 -8.05
N ALA A 189 6.69 -16.73 -6.94
CA ALA A 189 6.05 -17.12 -5.69
C ALA A 189 4.54 -17.28 -5.86
N PRO A 190 3.92 -18.29 -5.21
CA PRO A 190 2.47 -18.42 -5.24
C PRO A 190 1.82 -17.24 -4.53
N LEU A 191 0.62 -16.90 -4.99
CA LEU A 191 -0.26 -15.96 -4.32
C LEU A 191 -1.59 -16.68 -4.10
N ALA A 192 -1.81 -17.16 -2.88
CA ALA A 192 -3.04 -17.86 -2.53
C ALA A 192 -4.25 -16.91 -2.57
N PRO A 193 -5.47 -17.37 -2.86
CA PRO A 193 -6.66 -16.54 -2.68
C PRO A 193 -6.74 -15.99 -1.25
N ALA A 194 -7.31 -14.80 -1.07
CA ALA A 194 -7.56 -14.28 0.27
C ALA A 194 -8.45 -15.25 1.06
N GLY A 195 -8.12 -15.48 2.32
CA GLY A 195 -8.94 -16.29 3.21
C GLY A 195 -10.26 -15.59 3.55
N PRO A 196 -11.27 -16.33 4.03
CA PRO A 196 -12.50 -15.71 4.51
C PRO A 196 -12.18 -14.75 5.66
N PRO A 197 -12.90 -13.62 5.78
CA PRO A 197 -12.77 -12.76 6.95
C PRO A 197 -13.03 -13.59 8.21
N ALA A 198 -12.26 -13.33 9.27
CA ALA A 198 -12.44 -14.04 10.53
C ALA A 198 -13.90 -13.94 10.99
N PRO A 199 -14.52 -15.03 11.47
CA PRO A 199 -15.88 -14.96 12.00
C PRO A 199 -15.90 -13.93 13.12
N ALA A 200 -16.84 -12.97 13.05
CA ALA A 200 -17.11 -12.09 14.17
C ALA A 200 -17.43 -12.98 15.37
N LEU A 201 -16.57 -12.99 16.39
CA LEU A 201 -16.86 -13.74 17.61
C LEU A 201 -18.20 -13.22 18.12
N PRO A 202 -19.21 -14.08 18.35
CA PRO A 202 -20.47 -13.64 18.91
C PRO A 202 -20.13 -12.95 20.22
N GLY A 203 -20.56 -11.68 20.37
CA GLY A 203 -20.28 -10.89 21.56
C GLY A 203 -20.77 -11.65 22.78
N VAL A 204 -19.85 -12.31 23.49
CA VAL A 204 -20.14 -12.90 24.78
C VAL A 204 -20.24 -11.71 25.72
N ALA A 205 -21.47 -11.26 25.96
CA ALA A 205 -21.78 -10.43 27.11
C ALA A 205 -21.39 -11.26 28.33
N LEU A 206 -20.21 -10.99 28.90
CA LEU A 206 -19.87 -11.52 30.21
C LEU A 206 -20.97 -11.03 31.17
N PRO A 207 -21.72 -11.92 31.83
CA PRO A 207 -22.71 -11.49 32.81
C PRO A 207 -21.96 -10.68 33.87
N GLY A 208 -22.41 -9.44 34.07
CA GLY A 208 -21.79 -8.50 34.99
C GLY A 208 -21.67 -9.12 36.38
N VAL A 209 -20.46 -9.54 36.73
CA VAL A 209 -20.12 -9.84 38.12
C VAL A 209 -19.96 -8.48 38.78
N ALA A 210 -21.00 -8.05 39.50
CA ALA A 210 -20.90 -6.94 40.43
C ALA A 210 -19.90 -7.32 41.53
N LEU A 211 -18.69 -6.74 41.48
CA LEU A 211 -17.78 -6.81 42.61
C LEU A 211 -18.40 -6.00 43.77
N PRO A 212 -18.48 -6.55 44.99
CA PRO A 212 -19.07 -5.86 46.12
C PRO A 212 -18.25 -4.61 46.47
N GLY A 213 -18.96 -3.53 46.76
CA GLY A 213 -18.43 -2.19 46.92
C GLY A 213 -17.30 -2.09 47.95
N VAL A 214 -16.16 -1.59 47.50
CA VAL A 214 -15.19 -0.92 48.37
C VAL A 214 -15.46 0.58 48.24
N ALA A 215 -16.02 1.17 49.28
CA ALA A 215 -16.15 2.61 49.41
C ALA A 215 -14.76 3.22 49.62
N LEU A 216 -14.29 4.00 48.65
CA LEU A 216 -13.14 4.89 48.83
C LEU A 216 -13.66 6.26 49.30
N PRO A 217 -13.09 6.86 50.37
CA PRO A 217 -13.54 8.13 50.87
C PRO A 217 -12.89 9.28 50.09
N GLY A 218 -13.70 10.29 49.76
CA GLY A 218 -13.29 11.69 49.73
C GLY A 218 -12.56 12.19 48.48
N GLY A 219 -13.26 12.99 47.68
CA GLY A 219 -12.65 13.83 46.65
C GLY A 219 -13.72 14.60 45.87
N ALA A 220 -14.25 15.68 46.45
CA ALA A 220 -15.11 16.61 45.75
C ALA A 220 -14.29 17.38 44.70
N LEU A 221 -14.67 17.29 43.43
CA LEU A 221 -14.19 18.20 42.38
C LEU A 221 -15.28 19.26 42.12
N PRO A 222 -14.92 20.55 41.99
CA PRO A 222 -15.88 21.62 41.77
C PRO A 222 -16.39 21.61 40.31
N GLY A 223 -17.66 21.99 40.18
CA GLY A 223 -18.43 21.87 38.95
C GLY A 223 -17.95 22.72 37.77
N VAL A 224 -18.17 22.18 36.58
CA VAL A 224 -18.21 22.94 35.33
C VAL A 224 -19.66 22.98 34.88
N ALA A 225 -20.19 24.20 34.80
CA ALA A 225 -21.53 24.49 34.31
C ALA A 225 -21.62 24.26 32.80
N LEU A 226 -22.66 23.54 32.37
CA LEU A 226 -23.11 23.49 30.97
C LEU A 226 -24.02 24.69 30.70
N PRO A 227 -23.81 25.48 29.64
CA PRO A 227 -24.83 26.41 29.20
C PRO A 227 -25.89 25.66 28.38
N GLY A 228 -27.14 25.82 28.81
CA GLY A 228 -28.35 25.33 28.17
C GLY A 228 -28.60 25.94 26.80
N GLY A 229 -29.42 25.23 26.02
CA GLY A 229 -29.66 25.51 24.62
C GLY A 229 -30.71 26.58 24.33
N ALA A 230 -30.92 26.79 23.03
CA ALA A 230 -32.18 27.26 22.47
C ALA A 230 -32.26 26.84 20.99
N LEU A 231 -33.24 26.02 20.66
CA LEU A 231 -33.85 25.96 19.33
C LEU A 231 -34.89 27.08 19.23
N PRO A 232 -35.07 27.66 18.04
CA PRO A 232 -36.41 27.65 17.43
C PRO A 232 -36.29 27.14 15.98
N GLY A 233 -37.17 26.30 15.45
CA GLY A 233 -38.62 26.46 15.44
C GLY A 233 -39.03 26.64 13.98
N ALA A 234 -39.55 25.58 13.38
CA ALA A 234 -39.96 25.50 11.98
C ALA A 234 -41.11 26.45 11.64
N ALA A 235 -41.14 26.95 10.40
CA ALA A 235 -42.39 27.18 9.68
C ALA A 235 -42.17 27.15 8.17
N SER A 236 -42.91 26.25 7.54
CA SER A 236 -43.11 26.05 6.11
C SER A 236 -44.14 27.02 5.52
N THR A 237 -43.95 27.42 4.26
CA THR A 237 -44.96 27.67 3.21
C THR A 237 -44.15 27.87 1.92
N GLY A 238 -44.38 27.27 0.74
CA GLY A 238 -45.55 26.65 0.14
C GLY A 238 -45.78 27.31 -1.23
N ALA A 239 -45.58 26.53 -2.31
CA ALA A 239 -46.11 26.71 -3.69
C ALA A 239 -45.68 28.01 -4.45
N ALA A 240 -45.65 28.15 -5.78
CA ALA A 240 -46.01 27.33 -6.94
C ALA A 240 -45.34 27.94 -8.22
N ALA A 241 -45.22 27.09 -9.26
CA ALA A 241 -45.47 27.38 -10.69
C ALA A 241 -44.60 28.40 -11.47
N GLU A 242 -43.96 27.99 -12.57
CA GLU A 242 -44.36 28.18 -14.01
C GLU A 242 -43.19 28.96 -14.66
N GLU A 243 -42.83 28.96 -15.94
CA GLU A 243 -43.06 28.19 -17.17
C GLU A 243 -42.00 28.75 -18.16
N ARG A 244 -41.80 28.05 -19.30
CA ARG A 244 -41.37 28.56 -20.62
C ARG A 244 -39.88 28.81 -20.95
N THR A 245 -39.40 27.89 -21.78
CA THR A 245 -38.97 28.10 -23.18
C THR A 245 -38.16 29.36 -23.52
N ARG A 246 -36.89 29.15 -23.89
CA ARG A 246 -36.35 29.45 -25.22
C ARG A 246 -35.06 28.66 -25.46
#